data_AF-A0A9D7Q1H0-F1
#
_entry.id   AF-A0A9D7Q1H0-F1
#
_cell.length_a   1.000
_cell.length_b   1.000
_cell.length_c   1.000
_cell.angle_alpha   90.00
_cell.angle_beta   90.00
_cell.angle_gamma   90.00
#
_symmetry.space_group_name_H-M   'P 1'
#
loop_
_entity.id
_entity.type
_entity.pdbx_description
1 polymer ?
#
loop_
_entity_poly.entity_id
_entity_poly.type
_entity_poly.pdbx_seq_one_letter_code
_entity_poly.pdbx_strand_id
1 'polypeptide(L)' 'MKTKRLLLFLIILFAASITGCATVQPWEKGLLGDPIMLIDSNPLEKGLIEHHIDYREGSVGGTGAQSGGCGCG' A
#
# COMPACT_ATOMS: atom_id res chain seq x y z
N MET A 1 26.07 28.79 -20.20
CA MET A 1 25.64 27.54 -20.90
C MET A 1 25.65 26.30 -19.99
N LYS A 2 26.64 26.12 -19.11
CA LYS A 2 26.70 24.96 -18.20
C LYS A 2 25.54 24.92 -17.18
N THR A 3 25.13 26.08 -16.66
CA THR A 3 24.00 26.22 -15.72
C THR A 3 22.65 25.82 -16.32
N LYS A 4 22.34 26.27 -17.54
CA LYS A 4 21.11 25.87 -18.25
C LYS A 4 21.06 24.37 -18.57
N ARG A 5 22.22 23.75 -18.90
CA ARG A 5 22.33 22.31 -19.11
C ARG A 5 22.14 21.52 -17.81
N LEU A 6 22.68 22.02 -16.69
CA LEU A 6 22.50 21.41 -15.37
C LEU A 6 21.02 21.46 -14.92
N LEU A 7 20.35 22.59 -15.17
CA LEU A 7 18.93 22.78 -14.85
C LEU A 7 18.04 21.83 -15.65
N LEU A 8 18.30 21.67 -16.96
CA LEU A 8 17.59 20.70 -17.80
C LEU A 8 17.79 19.27 -17.31
N PHE A 9 19.00 18.92 -16.89
CA PHE A 9 19.30 17.58 -16.37
C PHE A 9 18.52 17.27 -15.09
N LEU A 10 18.41 18.23 -14.16
CA LEU A 10 17.63 18.08 -12.93
C LEU A 10 16.13 17.94 -13.20
N ILE A 11 15.58 18.68 -14.17
CA ILE A 11 14.16 18.59 -14.55
C ILE A 11 13.84 17.19 -15.11
N ILE A 12 14.73 16.66 -15.96
CA ILE A 12 14.57 15.32 -16.54
C ILE A 12 14.64 14.25 -15.44
N LEU A 13 15.58 14.38 -14.50
CA LEU A 13 15.72 13.46 -13.37
C LEU A 13 14.45 13.45 -12.49
N PHE A 14 13.89 14.63 -12.22
CA PHE A 14 12.68 14.77 -11.42
C PHE A 14 11.45 14.17 -12.11
N ALA A 15 11.31 14.36 -13.43
CA ALA A 15 10.21 13.77 -14.20
C ALA A 15 10.26 12.23 -14.22
N ALA A 16 11.45 11.63 -14.26
CA ALA A 16 11.63 10.18 -14.23
C ALA A 16 11.23 9.55 -12.88
N SER A 17 11.34 10.28 -11.77
CA SER A 17 10.98 9.75 -10.44
C SER A 17 9.48 9.54 -10.24
N ILE A 18 8.62 10.11 -11.09
CA ILE A 18 7.15 10.06 -10.94
C ILE A 18 6.55 8.88 -11.73
N THR A 19 7.31 8.24 -12.63
CA THR A 19 6.79 7.18 -13.51
C THR A 19 6.53 5.82 -12.82
N GLY A 20 6.72 5.72 -11.51
CA GLY A 20 6.46 4.49 -10.74
C GLY A 20 5.01 4.30 -10.27
N CYS A 21 4.13 5.29 -10.46
CA CYS A 21 2.74 5.20 -10.02
C CYS A 21 1.88 4.51 -11.10
N ALA A 22 1.86 3.18 -11.10
CA ALA A 22 0.98 2.38 -11.94
C ALA A 22 -0.22 1.86 -11.13
N THR A 23 -1.43 2.24 -11.51
CA THR A 23 -2.67 1.72 -10.91
C THR A 23 -3.02 0.40 -11.61
N VAL A 24 -2.73 -0.72 -10.95
CA VAL A 24 -3.09 -2.08 -11.41
C VAL A 24 -4.47 -2.47 -10.92
N GLN A 25 -5.15 -3.34 -11.67
CA GLN A 25 -6.46 -3.82 -11.26
C GLN A 25 -6.33 -4.73 -10.02
N PRO A 26 -7.31 -4.76 -9.10
CA PRO A 26 -7.19 -5.47 -7.83
C PRO A 26 -6.82 -6.96 -7.96
N TRP A 27 -7.29 -7.65 -9.01
CA TRP A 27 -6.99 -9.06 -9.27
C TRP A 27 -5.58 -9.30 -9.84
N GLU A 28 -4.94 -8.29 -10.42
CA GLU A 28 -3.57 -8.37 -10.91
C GLU A 28 -2.55 -8.31 -9.76
N LYS A 29 -2.95 -7.80 -8.59
CA LYS A 29 -2.12 -7.74 -7.37
C LYS A 29 -1.80 -9.11 -6.78
N GLY A 30 -2.56 -10.16 -7.14
CA GLY A 30 -2.38 -11.51 -6.58
C GLY A 30 -1.03 -12.16 -6.90
N LEU A 31 -0.37 -11.74 -7.99
CA LEU A 31 0.96 -12.25 -8.38
C LEU A 31 2.12 -11.51 -7.71
N LEU A 32 1.87 -10.36 -7.08
CA LEU A 32 2.89 -9.52 -6.44
C LEU A 32 3.10 -9.86 -4.95
N GLY A 33 2.13 -10.53 -4.32
CA GLY A 33 2.17 -10.90 -2.91
C GLY A 33 2.40 -12.40 -2.70
N ASP A 34 3.61 -12.79 -2.28
CA ASP A 34 3.85 -14.12 -1.72
C ASP A 34 2.98 -14.33 -0.47
N PRO A 35 2.29 -15.48 -0.31
CA PRO A 35 1.52 -15.80 0.89
C PRO A 35 2.29 -15.62 2.22
N ILE A 36 3.62 -15.71 2.22
CA ILE A 36 4.44 -15.44 3.42
C ILE A 36 4.39 -13.98 3.88
N MET A 37 4.03 -13.06 2.99
CA MET A 37 3.89 -11.63 3.31
C MET A 37 2.51 -11.28 3.90
N LEU A 38 1.63 -12.26 4.07
CA LEU A 38 0.36 -12.07 4.76
C LEU A 38 0.63 -11.86 6.25
N ILE A 39 0.19 -10.73 6.79
CA ILE A 39 0.27 -10.40 8.23
C ILE A 39 -0.50 -11.44 9.05
N ASP A 40 -1.57 -11.99 8.47
CA ASP A 40 -2.37 -13.04 9.07
C ASP A 40 -2.64 -14.12 8.02
N SER A 41 -2.39 -15.38 8.38
CA SER A 41 -2.61 -16.53 7.51
C SER A 41 -4.08 -16.88 7.35
N ASN A 42 -4.96 -16.38 8.22
CA ASN A 42 -6.41 -16.61 8.18
C ASN A 42 -7.20 -15.30 8.37
N PRO A 43 -7.42 -14.53 7.30
CA PRO A 43 -8.12 -13.24 7.38
C PRO A 43 -9.58 -13.38 7.85
N LEU A 44 -10.19 -14.56 7.67
CA LEU A 44 -11.58 -14.80 8.08
C LEU A 44 -11.68 -14.90 9.62
N GLU A 45 -10.79 -15.67 10.23
CA GLU A 45 -10.71 -15.80 11.69
C GLU A 45 -10.34 -14.47 12.34
N LYS A 46 -9.39 -13.74 11.76
CA LYS A 46 -9.04 -12.39 12.21
C LYS A 46 -10.25 -11.45 12.21
N GLY A 47 -11.01 -11.40 11.11
CA GLY A 47 -12.21 -10.55 11.02
C GLY A 47 -13.29 -10.93 12.05
N LEU A 48 -13.44 -12.22 12.36
CA LEU A 48 -14.34 -12.71 13.42
C LEU A 48 -13.91 -12.24 14.81
N ILE A 49 -12.61 -12.31 15.11
CA ILE A 49 -12.06 -11.85 16.40
C ILE A 49 -12.18 -10.32 16.51
N GLU A 50 -11.85 -9.58 15.46
CA GLU A 50 -11.98 -8.12 15.43
C GLU A 50 -13.43 -7.70 15.66
N HIS A 51 -14.38 -8.31 14.95
CA HIS A 51 -15.80 -8.07 15.16
C HIS A 51 -16.22 -8.40 16.61
N HIS A 52 -15.69 -9.45 17.22
CA HIS A 52 -15.98 -9.73 18.63
C HIS A 52 -15.47 -8.62 19.57
N ILE A 53 -14.27 -8.10 19.33
CA ILE A 53 -13.66 -7.04 20.14
C ILE A 53 -14.38 -5.71 19.93
N ASP A 54 -14.68 -5.33 18.68
CA ASP A 54 -15.40 -4.11 18.33
C ASP A 54 -16.76 -4.02 19.07
N TYR A 55 -17.48 -5.15 19.13
CA TYR A 55 -18.76 -5.23 19.86
C TYR A 55 -18.59 -5.12 21.36
N ARG A 56 -17.51 -5.67 21.92
CA ARG A 56 -17.25 -5.62 23.35
C ARG A 56 -16.79 -4.23 23.80
N GLU A 57 -15.98 -3.57 22.99
CA GLU A 57 -15.36 -2.30 23.32
C GLU A 57 -16.20 -1.10 22.85
N GLY A 58 -17.23 -1.34 22.04
CA GLY A 58 -18.08 -0.27 21.48
C GLY A 58 -17.30 0.67 20.57
N SER A 59 -16.17 0.21 20.03
CA SER A 59 -15.27 0.94 19.16
C SER A 59 -15.16 0.22 17.82
N VAL A 60 -14.90 0.94 16.73
CA VAL A 60 -14.77 0.36 15.39
C VAL A 60 -13.53 0.95 14.73
N GLY A 61 -12.71 0.08 14.13
CA GLY A 61 -11.59 0.50 13.28
C GLY A 61 -10.25 0.70 14.00
N GLY A 62 -10.10 0.25 15.25
CA GLY A 62 -8.83 0.33 16.00
C GLY A 62 -7.80 -0.76 15.65
N THR A 63 -8.24 -1.84 15.00
CA THR A 63 -7.48 -3.11 14.87
C THR A 63 -6.65 -3.23 13.59
N GLY A 64 -6.75 -2.29 12.67
CA GLY A 64 -5.83 -2.25 11.52
C GLY A 64 -6.43 -1.54 10.32
N ALA A 65 -5.73 -0.52 9.84
CA ALA A 65 -5.91 -0.06 8.48
C ALA A 65 -5.72 -1.28 7.55
N GLN A 66 -6.68 -1.48 6.64
CA GLN A 66 -6.66 -2.55 5.64
C GLN A 66 -5.44 -2.50 4.70
N SER A 67 -4.55 -1.52 4.87
CA SER A 67 -3.32 -1.28 4.11
C SER A 67 -2.08 -1.66 4.93
N GLY A 68 -1.76 -2.94 5.00
CA GLY A 68 -0.42 -3.40 5.34
C GLY A 68 0.54 -3.05 4.21
N GLY A 69 1.39 -2.04 4.41
CA GLY A 69 2.45 -1.64 3.48
C GLY A 69 2.00 -0.66 2.39
N CYS A 70 2.75 0.45 2.25
CA CYS A 70 2.70 1.47 1.18
C CYS A 70 1.32 1.87 0.57
N GLY A 71 0.19 1.65 1.25
CA GLY A 71 -1.04 2.44 1.14
C GLY A 71 -1.81 2.42 -0.19
N CYS A 72 -1.46 1.64 -1.20
CA CYS A 72 -2.21 1.62 -2.47
C CYS A 72 -3.34 0.59 -2.42
N GLY A 73 -4.43 0.98 -1.74
CA GLY A 73 -5.78 0.42 -1.96
C GLY A 73 -6.16 0.52 -3.42
#